data_AF-A0A9D9X9J9-F1
#
_entry.id   AF-A0A9D9X9J9-F1
#
_cell.length_a   1.000
_cell.length_b   1.000
_cell.length_c   1.000
_cell.angle_alpha   90.00
_cell.angle_beta   90.00
_cell.angle_gamma   90.00
#
_symmetry.space_group_name_H-M   'P 1'
#
loop_
_entity.id
_entity.type
_entity.pdbx_description
1 polymer ?
#
loop_
_entity_poly.entity_id
_entity_poly.type
_entity_poly.pdbx_seq_one_letter_code
_entity_poly.pdbx_strand_id
1 'polypeptide(L)'
;MDESTMYLLRCGAMALLAGSGINATAATLELDTPWMRAPAPAQTNAAIYFQLRNNGPRTMVLDGAQVTGAASAAVHEHRHVDGLMRMSEAGPLPIAPGTALRLEPGGYHLMVFGLEKTPLAGERVPFCLHFADGSEECAAALVKAIGE
;
A
#
# COMPACT_ATOMS: atom_id res chain seq x y z
N MET A 1 -50.04 -48.93 21.36
CA MET A 1 -49.91 -48.16 20.12
C MET A 1 -50.44 -46.78 20.48
N ASP A 2 -49.67 -45.91 21.11
CA ASP A 2 -48.55 -45.20 20.49
C ASP A 2 -47.50 -44.74 21.53
N GLU A 3 -46.26 -44.60 21.05
CA GLU A 3 -44.99 -44.41 21.76
C GLU A 3 -44.91 -43.09 22.56
N SER A 4 -44.55 -43.14 23.84
CA SER A 4 -43.17 -43.12 24.35
C SER A 4 -42.40 -41.82 24.06
N THR A 5 -42.08 -41.14 25.18
CA THR A 5 -40.84 -40.38 25.40
C THR A 5 -40.85 -38.88 25.09
N MET A 6 -41.62 -38.17 25.90
CA MET A 6 -41.34 -36.78 26.27
C MET A 6 -40.05 -36.76 27.11
N TYR A 7 -38.90 -36.50 26.45
CA TYR A 7 -37.59 -36.47 27.10
C TYR A 7 -37.37 -35.12 27.80
N LEU A 8 -37.74 -35.13 29.08
CA LEU A 8 -37.09 -34.51 30.23
C LEU A 8 -36.06 -33.39 29.98
N LEU A 9 -36.48 -32.22 30.48
CA LEU A 9 -35.67 -31.13 31.04
C LEU A 9 -34.39 -31.63 31.74
N ARG A 10 -33.21 -31.14 31.32
CA ARG A 10 -32.03 -31.02 32.19
C ARG A 10 -31.24 -29.75 31.89
N CYS A 11 -31.22 -28.85 32.87
CA CYS A 11 -30.18 -27.85 33.07
C CYS A 11 -28.79 -28.49 32.98
N GLY A 12 -27.83 -27.83 32.33
CA GLY A 12 -26.43 -28.24 32.43
C GLY A 12 -25.47 -27.46 31.54
N ALA A 13 -24.70 -26.57 32.18
CA ALA A 13 -23.42 -26.03 31.75
C ALA A 13 -23.38 -25.14 30.49
N MET A 14 -23.44 -23.84 30.77
CA MET A 14 -22.87 -22.77 29.97
C MET A 14 -21.36 -22.99 29.82
N ALA A 15 -20.92 -23.53 28.68
CA ALA A 15 -19.52 -23.54 28.31
C ALA A 15 -19.23 -22.26 27.52
N LEU A 16 -18.59 -21.29 28.17
CA LEU A 16 -17.99 -20.13 27.51
C LEU A 16 -16.94 -20.65 26.51
N LEU A 17 -17.26 -20.61 25.22
CA LEU A 17 -16.26 -20.67 24.17
C LEU A 17 -15.47 -19.37 24.24
N ALA A 18 -14.27 -19.48 24.84
CA ALA A 18 -13.27 -18.44 24.85
C ALA A 18 -13.07 -17.94 23.42
N GLY A 19 -13.41 -16.67 23.19
CA GLY A 19 -13.13 -15.99 21.95
C GLY A 19 -11.62 -16.04 21.73
N SER A 20 -11.19 -16.79 20.70
CA SER A 20 -9.87 -16.63 20.12
C SER A 20 -9.81 -15.21 19.58
N GLY A 21 -9.31 -14.29 20.39
CA GLY A 21 -8.94 -12.96 19.96
C GLY A 21 -7.89 -13.10 18.89
N ILE A 22 -8.32 -13.02 17.63
CA ILE A 22 -7.43 -12.68 16.55
C ILE A 22 -6.97 -11.27 16.91
N ASN A 23 -5.80 -11.15 17.55
CA ASN A 23 -5.05 -9.91 17.56
C ASN A 23 -4.63 -9.66 16.11
N ALA A 24 -5.58 -9.17 15.31
CA ALA A 24 -5.27 -8.38 14.15
C ALA A 24 -4.56 -7.16 14.71
N THR A 25 -3.24 -7.24 14.84
CA THR A 25 -2.42 -6.04 14.88
C THR A 25 -2.81 -5.29 13.63
N ALA A 26 -3.64 -4.25 13.79
CA ALA A 26 -4.00 -3.39 12.68
C ALA A 26 -2.71 -3.03 11.96
N ALA A 27 -2.68 -3.16 10.63
CA ALA A 27 -1.53 -2.78 9.85
C ALA A 27 -1.10 -1.39 10.31
N THR A 28 0.12 -1.28 10.84
CA THR A 28 0.62 -0.02 11.40
C THR A 28 0.80 1.02 10.30
N LEU A 29 0.85 0.56 9.05
CA LEU A 29 0.87 1.37 7.86
C LEU A 29 -0.44 1.19 7.10
N GLU A 30 -0.98 2.27 6.59
CA GLU A 30 -2.21 2.30 5.80
C GLU A 30 -1.90 2.97 4.46
N LEU A 31 -2.12 2.22 3.37
CA LEU A 31 -1.97 2.70 1.99
C LEU A 31 -3.33 3.05 1.40
N ASP A 32 -3.57 4.34 1.20
CA ASP A 32 -4.83 4.84 0.67
C ASP A 32 -4.77 5.03 -0.84
N THR A 33 -5.69 4.35 -1.52
CA THR A 33 -6.05 4.60 -2.93
C THR A 33 -4.87 4.67 -3.91
N PRO A 34 -3.96 3.67 -3.93
CA PRO A 34 -2.84 3.71 -4.84
C PRO A 34 -3.30 3.69 -6.30
N TRP A 35 -2.73 4.57 -7.11
CA TRP A 35 -3.01 4.64 -8.53
C TRP A 35 -1.74 4.95 -9.33
N MET A 36 -1.69 4.41 -10.53
CA MET A 36 -0.62 4.63 -11.50
C MET A 36 -1.15 5.53 -12.60
N ARG A 37 -0.39 6.56 -12.99
CA ARG A 37 -0.65 7.25 -14.24
C ARG A 37 -0.22 6.36 -15.39
N ALA A 38 -1.13 6.05 -16.32
CA ALA A 38 -0.82 5.27 -17.51
C ALA A 38 0.37 5.90 -18.27
N PRO A 39 1.38 5.11 -18.67
CA PRO A 39 2.45 5.59 -19.53
C PRO A 39 1.90 6.05 -20.87
N ALA A 40 2.53 7.05 -21.48
CA ALA A 40 2.28 7.36 -22.89
C ALA A 40 2.70 6.17 -23.78
N PRO A 41 2.12 6.01 -24.98
CA PRO A 41 2.53 4.95 -25.90
C PRO A 41 4.05 4.94 -26.11
N ALA A 42 4.64 3.74 -26.12
CA ALA A 42 6.07 3.49 -26.21
C ALA A 42 6.93 3.93 -25.00
N GLN A 43 6.34 4.47 -23.93
CA GLN A 43 7.05 4.73 -22.68
C GLN A 43 6.99 3.52 -21.74
N THR A 44 8.13 3.20 -21.13
CA THR A 44 8.29 2.13 -20.13
C THR A 44 8.39 2.67 -18.71
N ASN A 45 8.33 3.99 -18.55
CA ASN A 45 8.42 4.67 -17.27
C ASN A 45 7.03 5.16 -16.83
N ALA A 46 6.72 5.01 -15.55
CA ALA A 46 5.43 5.40 -14.97
C ALA A 46 5.61 6.04 -13.60
N ALA A 47 4.55 6.67 -13.10
CA ALA A 47 4.51 7.19 -11.74
C ALA A 47 3.30 6.61 -10.99
N ILE A 48 3.55 6.13 -9.78
CA ILE A 48 2.54 5.68 -8.83
C ILE A 48 2.38 6.74 -7.73
N TYR A 49 1.13 6.97 -7.35
CA TYR A 49 0.69 7.96 -6.37
C TYR A 49 -0.18 7.27 -5.32
N PHE A 50 -0.05 7.67 -4.07
CA PHE A 50 -0.80 7.16 -2.93
C PHE A 50 -0.60 8.06 -1.71
N GLN A 51 -1.38 7.82 -0.66
CA GLN A 51 -1.08 8.32 0.67
C GLN A 51 -0.71 7.14 1.57
N LEU A 52 0.42 7.25 2.27
CA LEU A 52 0.91 6.26 3.22
C LEU A 52 0.85 6.85 4.62
N ARG A 53 -0.05 6.34 5.46
CA ARG A 53 -0.25 6.79 6.83
C ARG A 53 0.40 5.83 7.81
N ASN A 54 1.07 6.36 8.82
CA ASN A 54 1.61 5.59 9.93
C ASN A 54 0.68 5.69 11.14
N ASN A 55 -0.13 4.66 11.35
CA ASN A 55 -0.99 4.47 12.51
C ASN A 55 -0.27 3.77 13.68
N GLY A 56 0.99 3.37 13.49
CA GLY A 56 1.83 2.74 14.49
C GLY A 56 2.46 3.72 15.49
N PRO A 57 3.05 3.20 16.59
CA PRO A 57 3.65 4.00 17.65
C PRO A 57 5.10 4.42 17.38
N ARG A 58 5.73 3.93 16.30
CA ARG A 58 7.14 4.21 15.95
C ARG A 58 7.23 4.89 14.60
N THR A 59 8.28 5.69 14.39
CA THR A 59 8.60 6.23 13.06
C THR A 59 8.97 5.09 12.12
N MET A 60 8.34 5.06 10.95
CA MET A 60 8.69 4.16 9.85
C MET A 60 9.55 4.93 8.85
N VAL A 61 10.57 4.31 8.26
CA VAL A 61 11.43 4.97 7.27
C VAL A 61 11.31 4.22 5.96
N LEU A 62 10.67 4.84 4.97
CA LEU A 62 10.54 4.31 3.62
C LEU A 62 11.87 4.50 2.88
N ASP A 63 12.57 3.43 2.52
CA ASP A 63 13.88 3.49 1.89
C ASP A 63 13.98 2.74 0.56
N GLY A 64 12.92 2.04 0.16
CA GLY A 64 12.86 1.35 -1.11
C GLY A 64 11.45 1.01 -1.56
N ALA A 65 11.36 0.54 -2.79
CA ALA A 65 10.13 -0.01 -3.34
C ALA A 65 10.45 -0.97 -4.49
N GLN A 66 9.51 -1.87 -4.77
CA GLN A 66 9.53 -2.75 -5.93
C GLN A 66 8.18 -2.73 -6.62
N VAL A 67 8.18 -2.86 -7.94
CA VAL A 67 6.96 -2.92 -8.76
C VAL A 67 7.06 -4.15 -9.64
N THR A 68 6.02 -4.98 -9.63
CA THR A 68 6.00 -6.21 -10.43
C THR A 68 6.13 -5.88 -11.92
N GLY A 69 7.11 -6.50 -12.59
CA GLY A 69 7.37 -6.29 -14.01
C GLY A 69 8.05 -4.94 -14.33
N ALA A 70 8.72 -4.31 -13.36
CA ALA A 70 9.56 -3.14 -13.56
C ALA A 70 11.03 -3.46 -13.23
N ALA A 71 11.97 -2.81 -13.91
CA ALA A 71 13.40 -2.95 -13.64
C ALA A 71 13.81 -2.33 -12.30
N SER A 72 13.21 -1.21 -11.93
CA SER A 72 13.40 -0.56 -10.63
C SER A 72 12.27 0.39 -10.28
N ALA A 73 12.15 0.73 -8.99
CA ALA A 73 11.25 1.76 -8.52
C ALA A 73 11.90 2.55 -7.38
N ALA A 74 11.69 3.88 -7.36
CA ALA A 74 12.27 4.75 -6.34
C ALA A 74 11.35 5.96 -6.09
N VAL A 75 11.34 6.48 -4.86
CA VAL A 75 10.58 7.70 -4.55
C VAL A 75 11.36 8.91 -5.08
N HIS A 76 10.71 9.69 -5.93
CA HIS A 76 11.24 10.91 -6.50
C HIS A 76 10.49 12.12 -5.96
N GLU A 77 11.16 13.26 -5.90
CA GLU A 77 10.60 14.55 -5.52
C GLU A 77 10.86 15.61 -6.58
N HIS A 78 10.03 16.64 -6.58
CA HIS A 78 10.27 17.86 -7.34
C HIS A 78 11.02 18.85 -6.48
N ARG A 79 12.28 19.13 -6.81
CA ARG A 79 13.12 20.10 -6.09
C ARG A 79 13.49 21.27 -7.00
N HIS A 80 13.36 22.48 -6.47
CA HIS A 80 13.98 23.65 -7.08
C HIS A 80 15.49 23.61 -6.80
N VAL A 81 16.28 23.44 -7.84
CA VAL A 81 17.74 23.51 -7.77
C VAL A 81 18.19 24.57 -8.77
N ASP A 82 18.78 25.66 -8.27
CA ASP A 82 19.28 26.78 -9.08
C ASP A 82 18.23 27.44 -9.98
N GLY A 83 16.99 27.59 -9.48
CA GLY A 83 15.88 28.17 -10.23
C GLY A 83 15.28 27.25 -11.30
N LEU A 84 15.80 26.02 -11.43
CA LEU A 84 15.26 24.98 -12.30
C LEU A 84 14.53 23.92 -11.48
N MET A 85 13.39 23.45 -11.98
CA MET A 85 12.71 22.30 -11.41
C MET A 85 13.45 21.02 -11.83
N ARG A 86 13.90 20.23 -10.87
CA ARG A 86 14.47 18.90 -11.08
C ARG A 86 13.62 17.85 -10.39
N MET A 87 13.41 16.73 -11.08
CA MET A 87 12.94 15.49 -10.47
C MET A 87 14.18 14.69 -10.04
N SER A 88 14.32 14.42 -8.76
CA SER A 88 15.42 13.61 -8.21
C SER A 88 14.91 12.61 -7.20
N GLU A 89 15.64 11.52 -7.02
CA GLU A 89 15.37 10.57 -5.94
C GLU A 89 15.39 11.28 -4.58
N ALA A 90 14.40 11.01 -3.75
CA ALA A 90 14.19 11.67 -2.45
C ALA A 90 15.04 11.07 -1.32
N GLY A 91 15.59 9.86 -1.51
CA GLY A 91 16.25 9.08 -0.47
C GLY A 91 15.27 8.54 0.58
N PRO A 92 15.76 8.08 1.75
CA PRO A 92 14.91 7.56 2.81
C PRO A 92 13.97 8.61 3.39
N LEU A 93 12.68 8.28 3.49
CA LEU A 93 11.63 9.17 3.95
C LEU A 93 11.06 8.71 5.31
N PRO A 94 11.32 9.44 6.40
CA PRO A 94 10.73 9.14 7.71
C PRO A 94 9.26 9.55 7.76
N ILE A 95 8.43 8.68 8.34
CA ILE A 95 6.99 8.85 8.54
C ILE A 95 6.72 8.69 10.02
N ALA A 96 6.56 9.80 10.73
CA ALA A 96 6.35 9.81 12.17
C ALA A 96 4.98 9.19 12.55
N PRO A 97 4.83 8.69 13.79
CA PRO A 97 3.54 8.22 14.30
C PRO A 97 2.41 9.23 14.09
N GLY A 98 1.26 8.78 13.60
CA GLY A 98 0.08 9.59 13.32
C GLY A 98 0.17 10.48 12.08
N THR A 99 1.31 10.51 11.38
CA THR A 99 1.51 11.32 10.16
C THR A 99 1.27 10.51 8.89
N ALA A 100 1.18 11.21 7.77
CA ALA A 100 1.04 10.61 6.45
C ALA A 100 2.03 11.23 5.47
N LEU A 101 2.67 10.36 4.67
CA LEU A 101 3.46 10.73 3.51
C LEU A 101 2.55 10.70 2.28
N ARG A 102 2.51 11.78 1.52
CA ARG A 102 1.69 11.88 0.31
C ARG A 102 2.55 11.88 -0.94
N LEU A 103 2.28 10.94 -1.83
CA LEU A 103 2.83 10.88 -3.18
C LEU A 103 1.75 11.34 -4.14
N GLU A 104 1.89 12.55 -4.67
CA GLU A 104 0.91 13.21 -5.53
C GLU A 104 1.59 13.96 -6.69
N PRO A 105 0.87 14.22 -7.80
CA PRO A 105 1.41 14.98 -8.93
C PRO A 105 1.98 16.33 -8.47
N GLY A 106 3.24 16.61 -8.84
CA GLY A 106 3.95 17.84 -8.44
C GLY A 106 4.66 17.79 -7.09
N GLY A 107 4.45 16.73 -6.29
CA GLY A 107 5.16 16.46 -5.04
C GLY A 107 6.05 15.21 -5.16
N TYR A 108 6.02 14.38 -4.11
CA TYR A 108 6.63 13.05 -4.15
C TYR A 108 5.86 12.13 -5.10
N HIS A 109 6.54 11.18 -5.73
CA HIS A 109 5.92 10.14 -6.54
C HIS A 109 6.82 8.90 -6.58
N LEU A 110 6.21 7.73 -6.68
CA LEU A 110 6.95 6.49 -6.83
C LEU A 110 7.23 6.33 -8.32
N MET A 111 8.45 6.67 -8.71
CA MET A 111 8.91 6.57 -10.08
C MET A 111 9.22 5.12 -10.40
N VAL A 112 8.64 4.62 -11.48
CA VAL A 112 8.78 3.23 -11.95
C VAL A 112 9.54 3.25 -13.25
N PHE A 113 10.61 2.45 -13.34
CA PHE A 113 11.49 2.41 -14.50
C PHE A 113 11.46 1.04 -15.17
N GLY A 114 11.45 1.06 -16.50
CA GLY A 114 11.64 -0.15 -17.30
C GLY A 114 10.54 -1.20 -17.10
N LEU A 115 9.27 -0.79 -17.22
CA LEU A 115 8.15 -1.73 -17.28
C LEU A 115 8.32 -2.68 -18.48
N GLU A 116 8.29 -3.98 -18.22
CA GLU A 116 8.36 -5.05 -19.23
C GLU A 116 7.16 -4.99 -20.18
N LYS A 117 5.99 -4.64 -19.64
CA LYS A 117 4.74 -4.43 -20.37
C LYS A 117 4.09 -3.14 -19.90
N THR A 118 3.74 -2.26 -20.83
CA THR A 118 2.94 -1.06 -20.53
C THR A 118 1.53 -1.48 -20.08
N PRO A 119 1.11 -1.16 -18.85
CA PRO A 119 -0.21 -1.51 -18.36
C PRO A 119 -1.29 -0.60 -18.96
N LEU A 120 -2.48 -1.14 -19.14
CA LEU A 120 -3.65 -0.44 -19.68
C LEU A 120 -4.49 0.19 -18.56
N ALA A 121 -5.25 1.23 -18.88
CA ALA A 121 -6.20 1.83 -17.94
C ALA A 121 -7.19 0.78 -17.41
N GLY A 122 -7.44 0.81 -16.10
CA GLY A 122 -8.27 -0.18 -15.39
C GLY A 122 -7.50 -1.41 -14.90
N GLU A 123 -6.28 -1.67 -15.38
CA GLU A 123 -5.43 -2.72 -14.82
C GLU A 123 -4.92 -2.34 -13.43
N ARG A 124 -4.47 -3.35 -12.68
CA ARG A 124 -3.84 -3.18 -11.37
C ARG A 124 -2.40 -3.64 -11.41
N VAL A 125 -1.48 -2.79 -10.96
CA VAL A 125 -0.04 -3.10 -10.91
C VAL A 125 0.36 -3.32 -9.45
N PRO A 126 0.77 -4.54 -9.05
CA PRO A 126 1.27 -4.81 -7.71
C PRO A 126 2.60 -4.12 -7.45
N PHE A 127 2.78 -3.64 -6.23
CA PHE A 127 4.02 -3.05 -5.73
C PHE A 127 4.17 -3.30 -4.23
N CYS A 128 5.40 -3.24 -3.74
CA CYS A 128 5.71 -3.25 -2.32
C CYS A 128 6.62 -2.08 -1.96
N LEU A 129 6.38 -1.51 -0.80
CA LEU A 129 7.22 -0.50 -0.17
C LEU A 129 8.09 -1.19 0.88
N HIS A 130 9.37 -0.85 0.90
CA HIS A 130 10.35 -1.42 1.82
C HIS A 130 10.72 -0.37 2.86
N PHE A 131 10.86 -0.82 4.10
CA PHE A 131 11.20 0.04 5.22
C PHE A 131 12.55 -0.35 5.83
N ALA A 132 13.23 0.62 6.42
CA ALA A 132 14.55 0.44 7.00
C ALA A 132 14.61 -0.57 8.17
N ASP A 133 13.45 -0.92 8.76
CA ASP A 133 13.36 -1.98 9.79
C ASP A 133 13.21 -3.39 9.20
N GLY A 134 13.23 -3.51 7.86
CA GLY A 134 13.08 -4.75 7.12
C GLY A 134 11.64 -5.17 6.89
N SER A 135 10.65 -4.37 7.33
CA SER A 135 9.24 -4.64 7.02
C SER A 135 8.90 -4.20 5.60
N GLU A 136 7.80 -4.74 5.07
CA GLU A 136 7.26 -4.41 3.77
C GLU A 136 5.76 -4.15 3.85
N GLU A 137 5.27 -3.23 3.03
CA GLU A 137 3.84 -2.96 2.85
C GLU A 137 3.52 -3.04 1.36
N CYS A 138 2.68 -4.00 0.97
CA CYS A 138 2.35 -4.26 -0.43
C CYS A 138 0.93 -3.84 -0.77
N ALA A 139 0.75 -3.28 -1.97
CA ALA A 139 -0.56 -2.91 -2.50
C ALA A 139 -0.60 -3.06 -4.03
N ALA A 140 -1.74 -2.72 -4.63
CA ALA A 140 -1.92 -2.75 -6.07
C ALA A 140 -2.46 -1.41 -6.58
N ALA A 141 -1.67 -0.73 -7.40
CA ALA A 141 -2.02 0.57 -7.97
C ALA A 141 -3.00 0.39 -9.14
N LEU A 142 -4.15 1.08 -9.08
CA LEU A 142 -5.09 1.15 -10.22
C LEU A 142 -4.53 2.07 -11.30
N VAL A 143 -4.43 1.57 -12.53
CA VAL A 143 -3.93 2.36 -13.66
C VAL A 143 -5.04 3.27 -14.17
N LYS A 144 -4.80 4.58 -14.17
CA LYS A 144 -5.73 5.61 -14.65
C LYS A 144 -5.24 6.22 -15.95
N ALA A 145 -6.17 6.64 -16.81
CA ALA A 145 -5.82 7.28 -18.06
C ALA A 145 -5.19 8.66 -17.83
N ILE A 146 -4.45 9.16 -18.82
CA ILE A 146 -3.92 10.52 -18.79
C ILE A 146 -5.11 11.51 -18.89
N GLY A 147 -5.33 12.30 -17.84
CA GLY A 147 -6.38 13.34 -17.81
C GLY A 147 -7.54 13.07 -16.84
N GLU A 148 -7.54 11.90 -16.16
CA GLU A 148 -8.36 11.61 -14.97
C GLU A 148 -7.64 11.98 -13.67
#